data_AF-A0A4Q0GJZ9-F1
#
_entry.id   AF-A0A4Q0GJZ9-F1
#
_cell.length_a   1.000
_cell.length_b   1.000
_cell.length_c   1.000
_cell.angle_alpha   90.00
_cell.angle_beta   90.00
_cell.angle_gamma   90.00
#
_symmetry.space_group_name_H-M   'P 1'
#
loop_
_entity.id
_entity.type
_entity.pdbx_description
1 polymer ?
#
loop_
_entity_poly.entity_id
_entity_poly.type
_entity_poly.pdbx_seq_one_letter_code
_entity_poly.pdbx_strand_id
1 'polypeptide(L)'
;MPSLFDSVTIGAVDAPNRILMAPLTRGRADKDAVPSDLMVEYYTQRASAGLIISEATGISREGLGWPFAPGLWTDAQVAAWKPVTDSVHAAGGRIVAQLWHMGRQVHSSVIGTQPVSSSATATEGQAHTFEGKQDFEVARPLELNEIPRLLNDYELATKNAMAAGFDGVQIHAANGYLIDQFLRDNANLRTDEYGGSIENRIRLLREVTERVISVAGADRTSVRLSPNGDSQGVDDSNPEPLFTAAAKALSDLGIAFLELREPGPDGTFGKTDVPKLSPAIRKVFKGVLVVNSDYTTVEEAQAELDSGNADAISFGRTFIANPDLPARLRAGAALAKDDAKTWYSRGPEGYIDYPALQTANA
;
A
#
# COMPACT_ATOMS: atom_id res chain seq x y z
N MET A 1 14.39 -13.74 20.21
CA MET A 1 13.46 -13.29 19.17
C MET A 1 14.17 -12.24 18.32
N PRO A 2 13.82 -12.10 17.04
CA PRO A 2 14.51 -11.14 16.17
C PRO A 2 14.32 -9.71 16.67
N SER A 3 15.39 -8.91 16.63
CA SER A 3 15.33 -7.48 16.87
C SER A 3 14.80 -6.75 15.64
N LEU A 4 14.15 -5.59 15.81
CA LEU A 4 13.83 -4.65 14.73
C LEU A 4 15.02 -4.33 13.82
N PHE A 5 16.24 -4.40 14.36
CA PHE A 5 17.47 -4.08 13.65
C PHE A 5 18.15 -5.26 12.97
N ASP A 6 17.64 -6.49 13.19
CA ASP A 6 18.16 -7.69 12.53
C ASP A 6 17.66 -7.76 11.09
N SER A 7 18.47 -8.35 10.22
CA SER A 7 18.06 -8.63 8.83
C SER A 7 16.90 -9.63 8.75
N VAL A 8 16.14 -9.55 7.65
CA VAL A 8 15.06 -10.49 7.33
C VAL A 8 15.01 -10.70 5.81
N THR A 9 14.87 -11.94 5.37
CA THR A 9 14.61 -12.25 3.95
C THR A 9 13.12 -12.21 3.69
N ILE A 10 12.70 -11.35 2.76
CA ILE A 10 11.31 -11.11 2.34
C ILE A 10 11.18 -11.56 0.89
N GLY A 11 10.79 -12.82 0.67
CA GLY A 11 10.79 -13.43 -0.66
C GLY A 11 12.19 -13.34 -1.29
N ALA A 12 12.32 -12.65 -2.42
CA ALA A 12 13.58 -12.42 -3.13
C ALA A 12 14.43 -11.26 -2.57
N VAL A 13 13.94 -10.54 -1.55
CA VAL A 13 14.57 -9.33 -1.01
C VAL A 13 15.20 -9.61 0.35
N ASP A 14 16.51 -9.51 0.46
CA ASP A 14 17.19 -9.50 1.77
C ASP A 14 17.13 -8.10 2.37
N ALA A 15 16.29 -7.87 3.38
CA ALA A 15 16.18 -6.58 4.06
C ALA A 15 17.20 -6.48 5.23
N PRO A 16 17.91 -5.35 5.41
CA PRO A 16 18.97 -5.19 6.41
C PRO A 16 18.43 -4.92 7.81
N ASN A 17 17.13 -4.66 7.94
CA ASN A 17 16.40 -4.46 9.18
C ASN A 17 14.90 -4.75 8.94
N ARG A 18 14.11 -4.79 10.01
CA ARG A 18 12.67 -5.05 10.02
C ARG A 18 11.83 -3.78 10.10
N ILE A 19 12.41 -2.63 9.72
CA ILE A 19 11.79 -1.30 9.76
C ILE A 19 11.48 -0.89 8.31
N LEU A 20 10.24 -1.12 7.89
CA LEU A 20 9.80 -0.89 6.52
C LEU A 20 9.19 0.50 6.38
N MET A 21 9.37 1.12 5.22
CA MET A 21 8.62 2.33 4.86
C MET A 21 7.27 1.92 4.28
N ALA A 22 6.20 2.30 4.97
CA ALA A 22 4.83 2.05 4.53
C ALA A 22 4.52 2.85 3.24
N PRO A 23 3.55 2.40 2.43
CA PRO A 23 3.11 3.13 1.24
C PRO A 23 2.38 4.41 1.61
N LEU A 24 2.82 5.54 1.04
CA LEU A 24 2.36 6.89 1.40
C LEU A 24 2.13 7.71 0.14
N THR A 25 0.88 7.93 -0.27
CA THR A 25 0.55 8.83 -1.39
C THR A 25 1.02 10.25 -1.10
N ARG A 26 1.83 10.86 -1.99
CA ARG A 26 2.39 12.19 -1.77
C ARG A 26 1.95 13.24 -2.79
N GLY A 27 1.48 12.88 -3.99
CA GLY A 27 0.96 13.89 -4.93
C GLY A 27 2.05 14.73 -5.60
N ARG A 28 3.25 14.15 -5.83
CA ARG A 28 4.41 14.82 -6.44
C ARG A 28 4.71 14.37 -7.87
N ALA A 29 3.86 13.56 -8.48
CA ALA A 29 3.91 13.33 -9.92
C ALA A 29 3.34 14.54 -10.69
N ASP A 30 3.41 14.51 -12.02
CA ASP A 30 2.72 15.49 -12.85
C ASP A 30 1.22 15.16 -13.06
N LYS A 31 0.54 15.96 -13.88
CA LYS A 31 -0.91 15.78 -14.14
C LYS A 31 -1.21 14.50 -14.94
N ASP A 32 -0.24 14.02 -15.70
CA ASP A 32 -0.31 12.81 -16.52
C ASP A 32 0.18 11.56 -15.76
N ALA A 33 0.35 11.72 -14.44
CA ALA A 33 0.80 10.69 -13.50
C ALA A 33 2.22 10.18 -13.78
N VAL A 34 3.06 10.99 -14.42
CA VAL A 34 4.49 10.70 -14.60
C VAL A 34 5.27 11.14 -13.35
N PRO A 35 6.08 10.25 -12.74
CA PRO A 35 6.95 10.61 -11.62
C PRO A 35 7.81 11.85 -11.90
N SER A 36 8.07 12.65 -10.87
CA SER A 36 8.93 13.84 -10.97
C SER A 36 10.32 13.61 -10.38
N ASP A 37 11.27 14.49 -10.72
CA ASP A 37 12.64 14.46 -10.19
C ASP A 37 12.69 14.57 -8.66
N LEU A 38 11.73 15.25 -8.01
CA LEU A 38 11.65 15.33 -6.55
C LEU A 38 11.51 13.95 -5.90
N MET A 39 10.86 13.01 -6.59
CA MET A 39 10.62 11.66 -6.08
C MET A 39 11.94 10.87 -5.99
N VAL A 40 12.90 11.12 -6.90
CA VAL A 40 14.23 10.49 -6.86
C VAL A 40 14.92 10.80 -5.54
N GLU A 41 14.99 12.09 -5.17
CA GLU A 41 15.60 12.50 -3.90
C GLU A 41 14.82 11.95 -2.69
N TYR A 42 13.50 12.04 -2.71
CA TYR A 42 12.65 11.57 -1.61
C TYR A 42 12.86 10.11 -1.23
N TYR A 43 12.87 9.22 -2.22
CA TYR A 43 13.08 7.80 -1.98
C TYR A 43 14.54 7.48 -1.66
N THR A 44 15.51 8.17 -2.30
CA THR A 44 16.95 8.02 -1.97
C THR A 44 17.23 8.34 -0.51
N GLN A 45 16.67 9.43 0.02
CA GLN A 45 16.81 9.83 1.42
C GLN A 45 16.34 8.74 2.40
N ARG A 46 15.41 7.87 1.97
CA ARG A 46 14.76 6.83 2.79
C ARG A 46 15.29 5.42 2.52
N ALA A 47 16.33 5.28 1.70
CA ALA A 47 16.91 3.98 1.31
C ALA A 47 17.46 3.14 2.47
N SER A 48 17.62 3.72 3.67
CA SER A 48 18.00 2.98 4.88
C SER A 48 16.88 2.09 5.45
N ALA A 49 15.63 2.30 5.03
CA ALA A 49 14.53 1.40 5.36
C ALA A 49 14.84 -0.04 4.94
N GLY A 50 14.36 -1.02 5.72
CA GLY A 50 14.55 -2.43 5.41
C GLY A 50 14.04 -2.78 4.01
N LEU A 51 12.84 -2.28 3.71
CA LEU A 51 12.24 -2.25 2.39
C LEU A 51 11.35 -0.99 2.29
N ILE A 52 11.39 -0.32 1.16
CA ILE A 52 10.45 0.75 0.80
C ILE A 52 9.28 0.13 0.05
N ILE A 53 8.07 0.46 0.47
CA ILE A 53 6.87 0.25 -0.32
C ILE A 53 6.51 1.64 -0.90
N SER A 54 6.49 1.76 -2.22
CA SER A 54 6.25 3.04 -2.88
C SER A 54 4.89 3.63 -2.50
N GLU A 55 4.69 4.90 -2.81
CA GLU A 55 3.33 5.43 -2.88
C GLU A 55 2.43 4.61 -3.80
N ALA A 56 1.13 4.62 -3.48
CA ALA A 56 0.13 3.92 -4.27
C ALA A 56 0.16 4.42 -5.72
N THR A 57 0.40 3.51 -6.67
CA THR A 57 0.71 3.83 -8.06
C THR A 57 -0.34 3.20 -8.97
N GLY A 58 -1.02 4.03 -9.76
CA GLY A 58 -2.15 3.61 -10.58
C GLY A 58 -1.77 2.58 -11.64
N ILE A 59 -2.57 1.50 -11.75
CA ILE A 59 -2.39 0.48 -12.80
C ILE A 59 -3.00 0.90 -14.15
N SER A 60 -3.89 1.89 -14.13
CA SER A 60 -4.57 2.43 -15.31
C SER A 60 -5.16 3.81 -15.00
N ARG A 61 -5.61 4.53 -16.03
CA ARG A 61 -6.29 5.83 -15.87
C ARG A 61 -7.60 5.70 -15.10
N GLU A 62 -8.37 4.63 -15.33
CA GLU A 62 -9.63 4.33 -14.64
C GLU A 62 -9.40 4.14 -13.12
N GLY A 63 -8.30 3.48 -12.76
CA GLY A 63 -7.95 3.19 -11.38
C GLY A 63 -7.30 4.34 -10.60
N LEU A 64 -6.98 5.48 -11.22
CA LEU A 64 -6.20 6.54 -10.60
C LEU A 64 -6.96 7.87 -10.53
N GLY A 65 -7.64 8.12 -9.41
CA GLY A 65 -8.38 9.35 -9.14
C GLY A 65 -7.65 10.40 -8.30
N TRP A 66 -6.48 10.09 -7.74
CA TRP A 66 -5.76 11.02 -6.87
C TRP A 66 -4.94 12.03 -7.69
N PRO A 67 -5.19 13.36 -7.56
CA PRO A 67 -4.43 14.36 -8.31
C PRO A 67 -2.94 14.27 -8.01
N PHE A 68 -2.12 14.25 -9.06
CA PHE A 68 -0.65 14.21 -8.98
C PHE A 68 -0.08 12.94 -8.31
N ALA A 69 -0.86 11.87 -8.17
CA ALA A 69 -0.31 10.54 -7.88
C ALA A 69 0.29 9.92 -9.15
N PRO A 70 1.32 9.06 -9.04
CA PRO A 70 1.96 8.43 -10.17
C PRO A 70 1.20 7.23 -10.72
N GLY A 71 1.51 6.86 -11.96
CA GLY A 71 1.01 5.68 -12.67
C GLY A 71 2.13 4.73 -13.10
N LEU A 72 1.74 3.55 -13.59
CA LEU A 72 2.61 2.51 -14.14
C LEU A 72 2.02 1.81 -15.39
N TRP A 73 1.25 2.51 -16.22
CA TRP A 73 0.60 1.93 -17.42
C TRP A 73 1.18 2.43 -18.76
N THR A 74 2.10 3.40 -18.74
CA THR A 74 2.75 3.94 -19.96
C THR A 74 4.28 3.84 -19.90
N ASP A 75 4.91 3.81 -21.07
CA ASP A 75 6.37 3.83 -21.19
C ASP A 75 7.00 5.09 -20.58
N ALA A 76 6.33 6.24 -20.67
CA ALA A 76 6.80 7.50 -20.07
C ALA A 76 6.87 7.39 -18.53
N GLN A 77 5.87 6.77 -17.92
CA GLN A 77 5.85 6.51 -16.48
C GLN A 77 6.96 5.52 -16.08
N VAL A 78 7.15 4.45 -16.84
CA VAL A 78 8.24 3.48 -16.61
C VAL A 78 9.62 4.17 -16.69
N ALA A 79 9.84 4.97 -17.72
CA ALA A 79 11.09 5.71 -17.91
C ALA A 79 11.37 6.69 -16.76
N ALA A 80 10.33 7.33 -16.22
CA ALA A 80 10.46 8.26 -15.10
C ALA A 80 10.58 7.57 -13.72
N TRP A 81 10.06 6.35 -13.57
CA TRP A 81 10.30 5.55 -12.36
C TRP A 81 11.72 4.99 -12.28
N LYS A 82 12.36 4.72 -13.43
CA LYS A 82 13.68 4.09 -13.47
C LYS A 82 14.77 4.88 -12.70
N PRO A 83 14.90 6.21 -12.84
CA PRO A 83 15.83 6.98 -11.99
C PRO A 83 15.56 6.87 -10.49
N VAL A 84 14.30 6.68 -10.09
CA VAL A 84 13.91 6.56 -8.67
C VAL A 84 14.37 5.22 -8.10
N THR A 85 14.14 4.12 -8.80
CA THR A 85 14.58 2.78 -8.37
C THR A 85 16.11 2.69 -8.42
N ASP A 86 16.74 3.17 -9.50
CA ASP A 86 18.19 3.20 -9.65
C ASP A 86 18.86 3.98 -8.51
N SER A 87 18.28 5.10 -8.07
CA SER A 87 18.84 5.91 -6.99
C SER A 87 18.70 5.26 -5.61
N VAL A 88 17.56 4.57 -5.35
CA VAL A 88 17.37 3.76 -4.14
C VAL A 88 18.39 2.62 -4.10
N HIS A 89 18.57 1.91 -5.22
CA HIS A 89 19.54 0.81 -5.31
C HIS A 89 20.98 1.28 -5.17
N ALA A 90 21.33 2.43 -5.77
CA ALA A 90 22.66 3.04 -5.61
C ALA A 90 22.95 3.43 -4.15
N ALA A 91 21.92 3.79 -3.38
CA ALA A 91 22.01 4.02 -1.94
C ALA A 91 21.94 2.73 -1.08
N GLY A 92 21.87 1.55 -1.71
CA GLY A 92 21.80 0.24 -1.04
C GLY A 92 20.40 -0.12 -0.50
N GLY A 93 19.37 0.61 -0.89
CA GLY A 93 17.99 0.36 -0.52
C GLY A 93 17.32 -0.68 -1.41
N ARG A 94 16.07 -1.01 -1.06
CA ARG A 94 15.17 -1.88 -1.84
C ARG A 94 13.80 -1.24 -1.89
N ILE A 95 13.10 -1.40 -3.01
CA ILE A 95 11.80 -0.78 -3.23
C ILE A 95 10.86 -1.68 -4.04
N VAL A 96 9.62 -1.81 -3.57
CA VAL A 96 8.52 -2.45 -4.29
C VAL A 96 7.46 -1.44 -4.69
N ALA A 97 6.84 -1.63 -5.85
CA ALA A 97 5.76 -0.76 -6.33
C ALA A 97 4.41 -1.18 -5.72
N GLN A 98 3.70 -0.27 -5.06
CA GLN A 98 2.33 -0.55 -4.64
C GLN A 98 1.35 -0.32 -5.80
N LEU A 99 0.78 -1.39 -6.34
CA LEU A 99 -0.16 -1.37 -7.46
C LEU A 99 -1.58 -1.02 -7.00
N TRP A 100 -2.17 -0.01 -7.62
CA TRP A 100 -3.38 0.63 -7.13
C TRP A 100 -4.49 0.73 -8.17
N HIS A 101 -5.68 0.31 -7.75
CA HIS A 101 -6.94 0.64 -8.41
C HIS A 101 -7.93 1.16 -7.36
N MET A 102 -8.27 2.45 -7.44
CA MET A 102 -9.04 3.15 -6.42
C MET A 102 -10.52 2.76 -6.38
N GLY A 103 -11.07 2.20 -7.46
CA GLY A 103 -12.47 1.79 -7.54
C GLY A 103 -13.39 3.00 -7.36
N ARG A 104 -14.39 2.91 -6.47
CA ARG A 104 -15.33 4.03 -6.23
C ARG A 104 -14.73 5.28 -5.58
N GLN A 105 -13.45 5.27 -5.22
CA GLN A 105 -12.74 6.42 -4.62
C GLN A 105 -12.21 7.42 -5.67
N VAL A 106 -12.58 7.27 -6.94
CA VAL A 106 -12.20 8.20 -8.02
C VAL A 106 -13.36 9.12 -8.37
N HIS A 107 -13.05 10.20 -9.10
CA HIS A 107 -14.06 11.10 -9.66
C HIS A 107 -13.85 11.24 -11.16
N SER A 108 -14.94 11.30 -11.92
CA SER A 108 -14.96 11.32 -13.38
C SER A 108 -14.24 12.53 -13.97
N SER A 109 -14.22 13.67 -13.26
CA SER A 109 -13.42 14.84 -13.66
C SER A 109 -11.91 14.57 -13.72
N VAL A 110 -11.43 13.55 -13.00
CA VAL A 110 -10.01 13.15 -12.98
C VAL A 110 -9.74 12.03 -13.98
N ILE A 111 -10.63 11.05 -14.07
CA ILE A 111 -10.39 9.83 -14.87
C ILE A 111 -11.07 9.84 -16.26
N GLY A 112 -11.98 10.78 -16.51
CA GLY A 112 -12.73 10.94 -17.77
C GLY A 112 -13.92 9.99 -17.94
N THR A 113 -14.14 9.06 -17.01
CA THR A 113 -15.22 8.05 -17.04
C THR A 113 -15.89 7.92 -15.68
N GLN A 114 -17.06 7.29 -15.64
CA GLN A 114 -17.71 6.97 -14.36
C GLN A 114 -16.83 6.01 -13.52
N PRO A 115 -16.69 6.22 -12.19
CA PRO A 115 -16.02 5.28 -11.30
C PRO A 115 -16.58 3.87 -11.39
N VAL A 116 -15.74 2.86 -11.13
CA VAL A 116 -16.13 1.44 -11.10
C VAL A 116 -15.97 0.84 -9.71
N SER A 117 -16.80 -0.15 -9.37
CA SER A 117 -16.72 -0.86 -8.09
C SER A 117 -17.27 -2.28 -8.21
N SER A 118 -17.35 -3.00 -7.09
CA SER A 118 -18.06 -4.27 -7.00
C SER A 118 -19.56 -4.09 -7.21
N SER A 119 -20.15 -2.98 -6.71
CA SER A 119 -21.58 -2.68 -6.79
C SER A 119 -21.86 -1.18 -6.94
N ALA A 120 -23.10 -0.82 -7.29
CA ALA A 120 -23.53 0.56 -7.51
C ALA A 120 -23.64 1.31 -6.17
N THR A 121 -22.53 1.87 -5.71
CA THR A 121 -22.39 2.54 -4.41
C THR A 121 -21.58 3.81 -4.55
N ALA A 122 -21.81 4.77 -3.66
CA ALA A 122 -20.98 5.97 -3.51
C ALA A 122 -20.38 5.98 -2.10
N THR A 123 -19.16 6.50 -1.97
CA THR A 123 -18.59 6.80 -0.65
C THR A 123 -19.12 8.14 -0.16
N GLU A 124 -19.37 8.27 1.14
CA GLU A 124 -19.72 9.57 1.73
C GLU A 124 -18.50 10.51 1.76
N GLY A 125 -18.74 11.81 1.55
CA GLY A 125 -17.69 12.82 1.56
C GLY A 125 -17.24 13.23 0.17
N GLN A 126 -15.99 13.67 0.05
CA GLN A 126 -15.49 14.36 -1.13
C GLN A 126 -14.17 13.80 -1.65
N ALA A 127 -14.12 13.55 -2.96
CA ALA A 127 -12.92 13.21 -3.70
C ALA A 127 -12.01 14.43 -3.87
N HIS A 128 -10.70 14.20 -3.91
CA HIS A 128 -9.75 15.21 -4.39
C HIS A 128 -9.77 15.24 -5.93
N THR A 129 -9.97 16.41 -6.53
CA THR A 129 -9.92 16.62 -7.98
C THR A 129 -8.92 17.72 -8.34
N PHE A 130 -8.64 17.94 -9.63
CA PHE A 130 -7.78 19.04 -10.07
C PHE A 130 -8.41 20.42 -9.79
N GLU A 131 -9.72 20.49 -9.67
CA GLU A 131 -10.51 21.70 -9.43
C GLU A 131 -10.95 21.84 -7.95
N GLY A 132 -10.35 21.06 -7.04
CA GLY A 132 -10.67 21.06 -5.62
C GLY A 132 -11.47 19.84 -5.18
N LYS A 133 -12.10 19.90 -4.00
CA LYS A 133 -12.91 18.79 -3.49
C LYS A 133 -14.28 18.77 -4.16
N GLN A 134 -14.70 17.60 -4.62
CA GLN A 134 -16.01 17.36 -5.23
C GLN A 134 -16.65 16.12 -4.59
N ASP A 135 -17.97 16.09 -4.51
CA ASP A 135 -18.68 14.95 -3.91
C ASP A 135 -18.40 13.67 -4.71
N PHE A 136 -18.31 12.53 -4.03
CA PHE A 136 -18.13 11.26 -4.72
C PHE A 136 -19.33 10.93 -5.60
N GLU A 137 -19.05 10.32 -6.75
CA GLU A 137 -20.08 9.83 -7.67
C GLU A 137 -20.49 8.40 -7.33
N VAL A 138 -21.71 8.03 -7.74
CA VAL A 138 -22.12 6.62 -7.69
C VAL A 138 -21.30 5.85 -8.72
N ALA A 139 -20.52 4.88 -8.26
CA ALA A 139 -19.78 3.99 -9.14
C ALA A 139 -20.74 3.05 -9.88
N ARG A 140 -20.37 2.62 -11.09
CA ARG A 140 -21.03 1.50 -11.77
C ARG A 140 -20.45 0.16 -11.27
N PRO A 141 -21.25 -0.91 -11.14
CA PRO A 141 -20.71 -2.25 -10.93
C PRO A 141 -19.87 -2.66 -12.15
N LEU A 142 -18.71 -3.28 -11.93
CA LEU A 142 -17.99 -3.96 -13.00
C LEU A 142 -18.82 -5.12 -13.54
N GLU A 143 -18.96 -5.21 -14.85
CA GLU A 143 -19.56 -6.37 -15.52
C GLU A 143 -18.57 -7.55 -15.50
N LEU A 144 -19.09 -8.79 -15.54
CA LEU A 144 -18.24 -9.99 -15.51
C LEU A 144 -17.27 -10.07 -16.70
N ASN A 145 -17.68 -9.59 -17.87
CA ASN A 145 -16.85 -9.52 -19.08
C ASN A 145 -15.74 -8.44 -18.99
N GLU A 146 -15.77 -7.54 -18.00
CA GLU A 146 -14.74 -6.52 -17.77
C GLU A 146 -13.63 -7.00 -16.84
N ILE A 147 -13.87 -8.03 -16.02
CA ILE A 147 -12.86 -8.57 -15.11
C ILE A 147 -11.58 -9.00 -15.84
N PRO A 148 -11.62 -9.69 -17.01
CA PRO A 148 -10.41 -10.00 -17.76
C PRO A 148 -9.57 -8.77 -18.14
N ARG A 149 -10.20 -7.64 -18.47
CA ARG A 149 -9.50 -6.39 -18.77
C ARG A 149 -8.83 -5.83 -17.51
N LEU A 150 -9.51 -5.84 -16.37
CA LEU A 150 -8.93 -5.43 -15.08
C LEU A 150 -7.70 -6.27 -14.71
N LEU A 151 -7.76 -7.60 -14.90
CA LEU A 151 -6.62 -8.48 -14.67
C LEU A 151 -5.44 -8.14 -15.60
N ASN A 152 -5.72 -7.78 -16.86
CA ASN A 152 -4.69 -7.36 -17.80
C ASN A 152 -4.04 -6.01 -17.40
N ASP A 153 -4.79 -5.08 -16.79
CA ASP A 153 -4.22 -3.83 -16.26
C ASP A 153 -3.21 -4.12 -15.14
N TYR A 154 -3.54 -5.02 -14.20
CA TYR A 154 -2.61 -5.46 -13.16
C TYR A 154 -1.38 -6.16 -13.75
N GLU A 155 -1.57 -7.01 -14.76
CA GLU A 155 -0.47 -7.68 -15.46
C GLU A 155 0.48 -6.67 -16.11
N LEU A 156 -0.07 -5.70 -16.85
CA LEU A 156 0.70 -4.67 -17.54
C LEU A 156 1.46 -3.80 -16.53
N ALA A 157 0.79 -3.34 -15.48
CA ALA A 157 1.43 -2.53 -14.44
C ALA A 157 2.54 -3.30 -13.71
N THR A 158 2.37 -4.61 -13.51
CA THR A 158 3.43 -5.48 -12.95
C THR A 158 4.62 -5.58 -13.89
N LYS A 159 4.39 -5.85 -15.19
CA LYS A 159 5.46 -5.87 -16.21
C LYS A 159 6.25 -4.55 -16.23
N ASN A 160 5.52 -3.44 -16.16
CA ASN A 160 6.07 -2.10 -16.15
C ASN A 160 6.86 -1.81 -14.86
N ALA A 161 6.38 -2.26 -13.69
CA ALA A 161 7.13 -2.15 -12.44
C ALA A 161 8.46 -2.91 -12.52
N MET A 162 8.45 -4.14 -13.05
CA MET A 162 9.68 -4.91 -13.23
C MET A 162 10.63 -4.22 -14.22
N ALA A 163 10.12 -3.68 -15.33
CA ALA A 163 10.91 -2.94 -16.32
C ALA A 163 11.49 -1.63 -15.77
N ALA A 164 10.77 -0.97 -14.86
CA ALA A 164 11.24 0.20 -14.14
C ALA A 164 12.28 -0.13 -13.06
N GLY A 165 12.59 -1.40 -12.80
CA GLY A 165 13.62 -1.82 -11.85
C GLY A 165 13.15 -1.93 -10.40
N PHE A 166 11.85 -2.02 -10.12
CA PHE A 166 11.40 -2.36 -8.77
C PHE A 166 11.81 -3.79 -8.39
N ASP A 167 12.05 -4.02 -7.09
CA ASP A 167 12.41 -5.33 -6.56
C ASP A 167 11.23 -6.32 -6.55
N GLY A 168 10.01 -5.79 -6.66
CA GLY A 168 8.76 -6.52 -6.70
C GLY A 168 7.57 -5.57 -6.63
N VAL A 169 6.40 -6.11 -6.35
CA VAL A 169 5.15 -5.35 -6.28
C VAL A 169 4.32 -5.72 -5.06
N GLN A 170 3.60 -4.74 -4.52
CA GLN A 170 2.57 -4.93 -3.50
C GLN A 170 1.20 -4.62 -4.10
N ILE A 171 0.27 -5.59 -4.08
CA ILE A 171 -1.11 -5.38 -4.49
C ILE A 171 -1.84 -4.62 -3.37
N HIS A 172 -2.40 -3.46 -3.70
CA HIS A 172 -3.20 -2.71 -2.74
C HIS A 172 -4.63 -3.28 -2.67
N ALA A 173 -4.88 -4.12 -1.65
CA ALA A 173 -6.18 -4.74 -1.37
C ALA A 173 -6.77 -4.28 -0.02
N ALA A 174 -6.64 -2.98 0.25
CA ALA A 174 -6.93 -2.40 1.55
C ALA A 174 -7.57 -1.01 1.42
N ASN A 175 -7.90 -0.42 2.56
CA ASN A 175 -8.34 0.97 2.73
C ASN A 175 -9.58 1.35 1.92
N GLY A 176 -10.44 0.39 1.58
CA GLY A 176 -11.66 0.66 0.83
C GLY A 176 -11.45 1.00 -0.65
N TYR A 177 -10.32 0.60 -1.26
CA TYR A 177 -10.11 0.64 -2.71
C TYR A 177 -10.67 -0.61 -3.40
N LEU A 178 -10.49 -0.75 -4.73
CA LEU A 178 -11.30 -1.68 -5.54
C LEU A 178 -11.33 -3.11 -4.99
N ILE A 179 -10.18 -3.72 -4.70
CA ILE A 179 -10.16 -5.09 -4.20
C ILE A 179 -10.84 -5.19 -2.83
N ASP A 180 -10.63 -4.23 -1.93
CA ASP A 180 -11.31 -4.19 -0.61
C ASP A 180 -12.83 -3.98 -0.76
N GLN A 181 -13.27 -3.23 -1.77
CA GLN A 181 -14.68 -3.09 -2.14
C GLN A 181 -15.30 -4.40 -2.64
N PHE A 182 -14.51 -5.33 -3.20
CA PHE A 182 -14.94 -6.69 -3.51
C PHE A 182 -14.87 -7.61 -2.28
N LEU A 183 -13.90 -7.41 -1.38
CA LEU A 183 -13.75 -8.24 -0.20
C LEU A 183 -14.94 -8.09 0.75
N ARG A 184 -15.40 -6.87 1.03
CA ARG A 184 -16.34 -6.63 2.15
C ARG A 184 -17.80 -6.51 1.77
N ASP A 185 -18.67 -6.99 2.64
CA ASP A 185 -20.10 -7.18 2.36
C ASP A 185 -20.93 -5.89 2.34
N ASN A 186 -20.44 -4.79 2.90
CA ASN A 186 -21.13 -3.50 2.82
C ASN A 186 -20.95 -2.81 1.46
N ALA A 187 -19.91 -3.18 0.71
CA ALA A 187 -19.59 -2.62 -0.60
C ALA A 187 -19.91 -3.61 -1.73
N ASN A 188 -19.70 -4.91 -1.49
CA ASN A 188 -19.97 -5.97 -2.45
C ASN A 188 -21.38 -6.55 -2.25
N LEU A 189 -22.33 -6.05 -3.04
CA LEU A 189 -23.72 -6.47 -3.08
C LEU A 189 -24.01 -7.38 -4.29
N ARG A 190 -22.98 -7.95 -4.90
CA ARG A 190 -23.12 -8.78 -6.11
C ARG A 190 -23.81 -10.11 -5.80
N THR A 191 -24.49 -10.64 -6.80
CA THR A 191 -25.18 -11.95 -6.75
C THR A 191 -24.56 -13.00 -7.69
N ASP A 192 -23.43 -12.66 -8.31
CA ASP A 192 -22.68 -13.54 -9.20
C ASP A 192 -21.49 -14.21 -8.49
N GLU A 193 -20.57 -14.80 -9.26
CA GLU A 193 -19.41 -15.54 -8.73
C GLU A 193 -18.38 -14.65 -8.00
N TYR A 194 -18.54 -13.33 -7.99
CA TYR A 194 -17.69 -12.40 -7.23
C TYR A 194 -18.40 -11.83 -5.99
N GLY A 195 -19.62 -12.26 -5.67
CA GLY A 195 -20.39 -11.78 -4.50
C GLY A 195 -20.99 -12.88 -3.62
N GLY A 196 -21.56 -12.44 -2.49
CA GLY A 196 -22.21 -13.32 -1.52
C GLY A 196 -21.21 -14.06 -0.62
N SER A 197 -20.86 -15.30 -0.97
CA SER A 197 -20.00 -16.14 -0.13
C SER A 197 -18.60 -15.53 0.06
N ILE A 198 -17.93 -15.85 1.16
CA ILE A 198 -16.52 -15.44 1.38
C ILE A 198 -15.64 -15.90 0.22
N GLU A 199 -15.83 -17.13 -0.28
CA GLU A 199 -15.09 -17.66 -1.43
C GLU A 199 -15.22 -16.78 -2.68
N ASN A 200 -16.43 -16.30 -2.98
CA ASN A 200 -16.67 -15.43 -4.11
C ASN A 200 -16.09 -14.03 -3.87
N ARG A 201 -16.22 -13.47 -2.66
CA ARG A 201 -15.71 -12.14 -2.32
C ARG A 201 -14.18 -12.05 -2.37
N ILE A 202 -13.47 -13.14 -2.02
CA ILE A 202 -12.00 -13.21 -2.15
C ILE A 202 -11.53 -13.55 -3.57
N ARG A 203 -12.43 -13.89 -4.50
CA ARG A 203 -12.08 -14.36 -5.86
C ARG A 203 -11.24 -13.33 -6.62
N LEU A 204 -11.65 -12.06 -6.63
CA LEU A 204 -10.90 -11.01 -7.33
C LEU A 204 -9.48 -10.86 -6.76
N LEU A 205 -9.33 -10.85 -5.43
CA LEU A 205 -8.02 -10.79 -4.78
C LEU A 205 -7.13 -11.96 -5.23
N ARG A 206 -7.69 -13.19 -5.25
CA ARG A 206 -6.98 -14.40 -5.67
C ARG A 206 -6.54 -14.29 -7.14
N GLU A 207 -7.45 -13.97 -8.04
CA GLU A 207 -7.17 -13.90 -9.49
C GLU A 207 -6.17 -12.79 -9.84
N VAL A 208 -6.27 -11.62 -9.19
CA VAL A 208 -5.28 -10.55 -9.34
C VAL A 208 -3.92 -11.04 -8.85
N THR A 209 -3.87 -11.71 -7.71
CA THR A 209 -2.62 -12.20 -7.13
C THR A 209 -2.00 -13.28 -8.02
N GLU A 210 -2.77 -14.26 -8.51
CA GLU A 210 -2.31 -15.27 -9.47
C GLU A 210 -1.76 -14.62 -10.75
N ARG A 211 -2.44 -13.59 -11.27
CA ARG A 211 -1.98 -12.86 -12.46
C ARG A 211 -0.66 -12.12 -12.21
N VAL A 212 -0.53 -11.43 -11.09
CA VAL A 212 0.71 -10.73 -10.72
C VAL A 212 1.86 -11.71 -10.50
N ILE A 213 1.60 -12.84 -9.81
CA ILE A 213 2.57 -13.92 -9.62
C ILE A 213 3.08 -14.46 -10.96
N SER A 214 2.21 -14.62 -11.96
CA SER A 214 2.60 -15.11 -13.28
C SER A 214 3.61 -14.22 -14.01
N VAL A 215 3.75 -12.96 -13.59
CA VAL A 215 4.69 -11.98 -14.14
C VAL A 215 5.92 -11.81 -13.25
N ALA A 216 5.72 -11.47 -11.98
CA ALA A 216 6.80 -11.09 -11.06
C ALA A 216 7.43 -12.29 -10.35
N GLY A 217 6.73 -13.42 -10.26
CA GLY A 217 7.03 -14.50 -9.32
C GLY A 217 6.40 -14.26 -7.94
N ALA A 218 6.11 -15.34 -7.22
CA ALA A 218 5.49 -15.28 -5.89
C ALA A 218 6.40 -14.63 -4.85
N ASP A 219 7.70 -14.86 -4.95
CA ASP A 219 8.76 -14.28 -4.12
C ASP A 219 9.00 -12.78 -4.34
N ARG A 220 8.35 -12.17 -5.35
CA ARG A 220 8.35 -10.72 -5.60
C ARG A 220 6.95 -10.10 -5.58
N THR A 221 5.95 -10.87 -5.17
CA THR A 221 4.56 -10.43 -5.05
C THR A 221 4.18 -10.31 -3.59
N SER A 222 3.62 -9.19 -3.16
CA SER A 222 3.07 -9.01 -1.83
C SER A 222 1.68 -8.39 -1.87
N VAL A 223 0.98 -8.40 -0.74
CA VAL A 223 -0.38 -7.84 -0.63
C VAL A 223 -0.49 -7.00 0.62
N ARG A 224 -1.27 -5.91 0.54
CA ARG A 224 -1.72 -5.13 1.71
C ARG A 224 -3.20 -5.36 1.97
N LEU A 225 -3.56 -5.66 3.21
CA LEU A 225 -4.93 -5.72 3.73
C LEU A 225 -5.11 -4.73 4.89
N SER A 226 -6.35 -4.32 5.17
CA SER A 226 -6.70 -3.49 6.34
C SER A 226 -7.85 -4.11 7.11
N PRO A 227 -7.63 -5.23 7.82
CA PRO A 227 -8.70 -6.17 8.17
C PRO A 227 -9.79 -5.64 9.11
N ASN A 228 -9.48 -4.63 9.93
CA ASN A 228 -10.37 -4.19 11.00
C ASN A 228 -10.84 -2.73 10.84
N GLY A 229 -12.16 -2.56 10.95
CA GLY A 229 -12.85 -1.27 10.94
C GLY A 229 -13.08 -0.69 9.56
N ASP A 230 -13.94 0.34 9.55
CA ASP A 230 -14.23 1.14 8.36
C ASP A 230 -12.99 1.83 7.82
N SER A 231 -12.86 1.84 6.49
CA SER A 231 -12.01 2.80 5.80
C SER A 231 -12.70 3.26 4.51
N GLN A 232 -13.00 4.57 4.44
CA GLN A 232 -13.65 5.20 3.28
C GLN A 232 -15.05 4.60 2.97
N GLY A 233 -15.81 4.25 4.01
CA GLY A 233 -17.14 3.67 3.87
C GLY A 233 -17.14 2.19 3.48
N VAL A 234 -15.99 1.51 3.56
CA VAL A 234 -15.85 0.08 3.28
C VAL A 234 -15.55 -0.63 4.59
N ASP A 235 -16.45 -1.52 4.99
CA ASP A 235 -16.42 -2.29 6.23
C ASP A 235 -17.07 -3.66 6.05
N ASP A 236 -16.77 -4.61 6.94
CA ASP A 236 -17.31 -5.97 6.87
C ASP A 236 -18.07 -6.32 8.14
N SER A 237 -19.23 -6.95 8.00
CA SER A 237 -20.04 -7.35 9.17
C SER A 237 -19.40 -8.44 10.03
N ASN A 238 -18.48 -9.24 9.47
CA ASN A 238 -17.78 -10.32 10.16
C ASN A 238 -16.37 -10.52 9.61
N PRO A 239 -15.42 -9.61 9.93
CA PRO A 239 -14.15 -9.52 9.24
C PRO A 239 -13.21 -10.70 9.52
N GLU A 240 -13.28 -11.35 10.69
CA GLU A 240 -12.34 -12.43 11.04
C GLU A 240 -12.43 -13.63 10.07
N PRO A 241 -13.60 -14.24 9.81
CA PRO A 241 -13.71 -15.31 8.79
C PRO A 241 -13.28 -14.88 7.38
N LEU A 242 -13.60 -13.64 6.97
CA LEU A 242 -13.23 -13.12 5.66
C LEU A 242 -11.71 -13.00 5.51
N PHE A 243 -11.06 -12.27 6.42
CA PHE A 243 -9.65 -11.94 6.29
C PHE A 243 -8.74 -13.12 6.65
N THR A 244 -9.18 -14.08 7.48
CA THR A 244 -8.46 -15.34 7.66
C THR A 244 -8.55 -16.22 6.41
N ALA A 245 -9.70 -16.26 5.71
CA ALA A 245 -9.81 -16.97 4.43
C ALA A 245 -8.95 -16.31 3.34
N ALA A 246 -8.97 -14.98 3.24
CA ALA A 246 -8.11 -14.23 2.32
C ALA A 246 -6.63 -14.48 2.60
N ALA A 247 -6.19 -14.35 3.85
CA ALA A 247 -4.80 -14.60 4.25
C ALA A 247 -4.38 -16.06 3.98
N LYS A 248 -5.28 -17.03 4.20
CA LYS A 248 -5.01 -18.43 3.85
C LYS A 248 -4.80 -18.60 2.34
N ALA A 249 -5.68 -18.04 1.51
CA ALA A 249 -5.54 -18.12 0.05
C ALA A 249 -4.21 -17.51 -0.41
N LEU A 250 -3.83 -16.35 0.13
CA LEU A 250 -2.54 -15.72 -0.14
C LEU A 250 -1.34 -16.56 0.34
N SER A 251 -1.48 -17.23 1.49
CA SER A 251 -0.46 -18.15 2.00
C SER A 251 -0.27 -19.36 1.10
N ASP A 252 -1.36 -19.93 0.57
CA ASP A 252 -1.32 -21.08 -0.33
C ASP A 252 -0.67 -20.71 -1.68
N LEU A 253 -0.78 -19.45 -2.10
CA LEU A 253 -0.09 -18.89 -3.27
C LEU A 253 1.40 -18.58 -3.04
N GLY A 254 1.85 -18.56 -1.79
CA GLY A 254 3.26 -18.38 -1.44
C GLY A 254 3.81 -16.96 -1.68
N ILE A 255 2.97 -15.92 -1.53
CA ILE A 255 3.41 -14.52 -1.70
C ILE A 255 4.55 -14.14 -0.75
N ALA A 256 5.41 -13.21 -1.17
CA ALA A 256 6.61 -12.75 -0.47
C ALA A 256 6.33 -12.25 0.95
N PHE A 257 5.30 -11.40 1.10
CA PHE A 257 4.81 -10.94 2.40
C PHE A 257 3.37 -10.47 2.34
N LEU A 258 2.73 -10.43 3.51
CA LEU A 258 1.43 -9.82 3.74
C LEU A 258 1.60 -8.64 4.69
N GLU A 259 1.13 -7.45 4.30
CA GLU A 259 1.08 -6.28 5.18
C GLU A 259 -0.34 -6.05 5.70
N LEU A 260 -0.50 -5.84 7.00
CA LEU A 260 -1.75 -5.52 7.66
C LEU A 260 -1.71 -4.10 8.24
N ARG A 261 -2.59 -3.22 7.77
CA ARG A 261 -2.88 -1.96 8.47
C ARG A 261 -3.98 -2.20 9.50
N GLU A 262 -3.63 -2.04 10.78
CA GLU A 262 -4.52 -2.39 11.89
C GLU A 262 -4.64 -1.26 12.92
N PRO A 263 -5.55 -0.29 12.72
CA PRO A 263 -5.80 0.75 13.71
C PRO A 263 -6.37 0.16 15.01
N GLY A 264 -6.07 0.79 16.15
CA GLY A 264 -6.69 0.48 17.43
C GLY A 264 -7.86 1.40 17.78
N PRO A 265 -8.47 1.24 18.97
CA PRO A 265 -9.52 2.12 19.48
C PRO A 265 -9.10 3.60 19.58
N ASP A 266 -7.83 3.83 19.93
CA ASP A 266 -7.21 5.15 20.03
C ASP A 266 -6.36 5.51 18.80
N GLY A 267 -6.61 4.85 17.66
CA GLY A 267 -5.82 5.03 16.44
C GLY A 267 -5.84 6.47 15.93
N THR A 268 -4.68 6.95 15.45
CA THR A 268 -4.52 8.35 15.03
C THR A 268 -4.55 8.52 13.50
N PHE A 269 -4.69 7.42 12.76
CA PHE A 269 -4.96 7.41 11.32
C PHE A 269 -5.99 6.33 10.99
N GLY A 270 -7.24 6.63 11.34
CA GLY A 270 -8.32 5.65 11.49
C GLY A 270 -8.35 5.08 12.91
N LYS A 271 -9.54 4.73 13.39
CA LYS A 271 -9.77 4.13 14.70
C LYS A 271 -10.96 3.18 14.63
N THR A 272 -10.95 2.14 15.44
CA THR A 272 -12.03 1.16 15.48
C THR A 272 -11.98 0.34 16.77
N ASP A 273 -13.15 -0.10 17.24
CA ASP A 273 -13.26 -1.07 18.32
C ASP A 273 -13.21 -2.52 17.81
N VAL A 274 -13.21 -2.73 16.48
CA VAL A 274 -13.01 -4.04 15.87
C VAL A 274 -11.57 -4.51 16.16
N PRO A 275 -11.39 -5.66 16.84
CA PRO A 275 -10.06 -6.14 17.21
C PRO A 275 -9.12 -6.31 16.02
N LYS A 276 -7.83 -6.13 16.27
CA LYS A 276 -6.77 -6.49 15.30
C LYS A 276 -6.84 -7.99 14.99
N LEU A 277 -6.66 -8.34 13.72
CA LEU A 277 -6.77 -9.71 13.22
C LEU A 277 -5.41 -10.37 12.96
N SER A 278 -4.28 -9.66 13.13
CA SER A 278 -2.93 -10.22 13.04
C SER A 278 -2.74 -11.53 13.82
N PRO A 279 -3.24 -11.72 15.07
CA PRO A 279 -3.07 -13.00 15.77
C PRO A 279 -3.85 -14.17 15.12
N ALA A 280 -5.01 -13.89 14.51
CA ALA A 280 -5.78 -14.90 13.80
C ALA A 280 -5.16 -15.19 12.42
N ILE A 281 -4.76 -14.15 11.69
CA ILE A 281 -4.11 -14.23 10.38
C ILE A 281 -2.76 -14.96 10.50
N ARG A 282 -1.96 -14.70 11.54
CA ARG A 282 -0.67 -15.37 11.76
C ARG A 282 -0.79 -16.90 11.83
N LYS A 283 -1.91 -17.43 12.33
CA LYS A 283 -2.16 -18.88 12.41
C LYS A 283 -2.30 -19.53 11.02
N VAL A 284 -2.81 -18.80 10.03
CA VAL A 284 -3.12 -19.32 8.69
C VAL A 284 -2.12 -18.88 7.63
N PHE A 285 -1.51 -17.69 7.78
CA PHE A 285 -0.47 -17.19 6.89
C PHE A 285 0.90 -17.70 7.33
N LYS A 286 1.72 -18.24 6.41
CA LYS A 286 3.02 -18.85 6.73
C LYS A 286 4.24 -18.06 6.24
N GLY A 287 4.03 -17.04 5.39
CA GLY A 287 5.10 -16.15 4.92
C GLY A 287 5.44 -15.04 5.93
N VAL A 288 6.19 -14.04 5.47
CA VAL A 288 6.54 -12.85 6.26
C VAL A 288 5.30 -11.99 6.50
N LEU A 289 4.94 -11.75 7.75
CA LEU A 289 3.81 -10.90 8.13
C LEU A 289 4.34 -9.53 8.60
N VAL A 290 3.88 -8.47 7.94
CA VAL A 290 4.22 -7.09 8.27
C VAL A 290 2.99 -6.43 8.88
N VAL A 291 3.14 -5.71 9.99
CA VAL A 291 2.02 -4.97 10.58
C VAL A 291 2.31 -3.46 10.61
N ASN A 292 1.23 -2.70 10.58
CA ASN A 292 1.22 -1.26 10.45
C ASN A 292 0.12 -0.62 11.30
N SER A 293 0.34 0.66 11.63
CA SER A 293 -0.55 1.61 12.32
C SER A 293 -0.03 1.99 13.70
N ASP A 294 0.27 3.29 13.87
CA ASP A 294 0.59 3.94 15.14
C ASP A 294 1.83 3.47 15.93
N TYR A 295 2.70 2.62 15.35
CA TYR A 295 4.02 2.36 15.94
C TYR A 295 4.91 3.61 15.84
N THR A 296 5.41 4.09 16.98
CA THR A 296 6.27 5.29 17.04
C THR A 296 7.56 5.09 17.83
N THR A 297 7.63 4.04 18.64
CA THR A 297 8.77 3.73 19.50
C THR A 297 9.38 2.37 19.17
N VAL A 298 10.64 2.16 19.59
CA VAL A 298 11.30 0.86 19.48
C VAL A 298 10.59 -0.17 20.34
N GLU A 299 10.16 0.23 21.53
CA GLU A 299 9.53 -0.64 22.53
C GLU A 299 8.21 -1.22 22.00
N GLU A 300 7.33 -0.38 21.44
CA GLU A 300 6.05 -0.82 20.85
C GLU A 300 6.26 -1.77 19.68
N ALA A 301 7.15 -1.39 18.76
CA ALA A 301 7.43 -2.16 17.56
C ALA A 301 8.15 -3.48 17.87
N GLN A 302 9.04 -3.50 18.87
CA GLN A 302 9.72 -4.71 19.33
C GLN A 302 8.76 -5.62 20.09
N ALA A 303 7.87 -5.09 20.92
CA ALA A 303 6.85 -5.88 21.61
C ALA A 303 5.94 -6.64 20.63
N GLU A 304 5.66 -6.04 19.46
CA GLU A 304 4.89 -6.70 18.40
C GLU A 304 5.67 -7.87 17.77
N LEU A 305 6.97 -7.69 17.46
CA LEU A 305 7.82 -8.79 16.99
C LEU A 305 7.93 -9.90 18.05
N ASP A 306 8.06 -9.51 19.32
CA ASP A 306 8.18 -10.41 20.45
C ASP A 306 6.88 -11.20 20.70
N SER A 307 5.73 -10.68 20.27
CA SER A 307 4.46 -11.42 20.33
C SER A 307 4.41 -12.60 19.33
N GLY A 308 5.27 -12.61 18.32
CA GLY A 308 5.27 -13.57 17.22
C GLY A 308 4.17 -13.32 16.17
N ASN A 309 3.41 -12.23 16.28
CA ASN A 309 2.36 -11.86 15.33
C ASN A 309 2.87 -11.05 14.14
N ALA A 310 4.13 -10.63 14.15
CA ALA A 310 4.76 -9.94 13.03
C ALA A 310 6.24 -10.35 12.88
N ASP A 311 6.71 -10.28 11.64
CA ASP A 311 8.11 -10.48 11.27
C ASP A 311 8.80 -9.14 10.98
N ALA A 312 8.04 -8.10 10.62
CA ALA A 312 8.52 -6.74 10.45
C ALA A 312 7.42 -5.69 10.68
N ILE A 313 7.81 -4.43 10.86
CA ILE A 313 6.90 -3.32 11.12
C ILE A 313 7.06 -2.28 10.02
N SER A 314 5.95 -1.84 9.42
CA SER A 314 5.97 -0.72 8.48
C SER A 314 5.56 0.58 9.17
N PHE A 315 6.29 1.65 8.86
CA PHE A 315 6.12 2.98 9.45
C PHE A 315 5.70 3.98 8.38
N GLY A 316 4.64 4.76 8.67
CA GLY A 316 4.08 5.73 7.73
C GLY A 316 4.56 7.15 8.02
N ARG A 317 3.74 7.92 8.76
CA ARG A 317 3.98 9.33 9.12
C ARG A 317 5.37 9.59 9.70
N THR A 318 5.91 8.66 10.49
CA THR A 318 7.27 8.75 11.02
C THR A 318 8.32 8.80 9.90
N PHE A 319 8.20 8.01 8.83
CA PHE A 319 9.08 8.12 7.65
C PHE A 319 8.83 9.38 6.82
N ILE A 320 7.65 10.03 6.89
CA ILE A 320 7.45 11.32 6.22
C ILE A 320 8.48 12.33 6.75
N ALA A 321 8.59 12.47 8.07
CA ALA A 321 9.46 13.47 8.69
C ALA A 321 10.89 12.99 9.04
N ASN A 322 11.15 11.68 8.99
CA ASN A 322 12.41 11.11 9.43
C ASN A 322 12.96 10.19 8.32
N PRO A 323 13.71 10.72 7.34
CA PRO A 323 14.24 9.93 6.23
C PRO A 323 15.17 8.79 6.69
N ASP A 324 15.84 9.00 7.81
CA ASP A 324 16.80 8.13 8.47
C ASP A 324 16.22 7.42 9.71
N LEU A 325 14.92 7.14 9.71
CA LEU A 325 14.18 6.57 10.84
C LEU A 325 14.89 5.36 11.50
N PRO A 326 15.45 4.37 10.77
CA PRO A 326 16.16 3.26 11.41
C PRO A 326 17.35 3.69 12.29
N ALA A 327 18.11 4.70 11.85
CA ALA A 327 19.23 5.22 12.63
C ALA A 327 18.76 5.97 13.88
N ARG A 328 17.68 6.74 13.77
CA ARG A 328 17.08 7.45 14.91
C ARG A 328 16.55 6.50 15.96
N LEU A 329 15.80 5.48 15.53
CA LEU A 329 15.28 4.45 16.42
C LEU A 329 16.42 3.71 17.12
N ARG A 330 17.49 3.34 16.40
CA ARG A 330 18.66 2.69 17.00
C ARG A 330 19.37 3.55 18.03
N ALA A 331 19.44 4.87 17.80
CA ALA A 331 20.11 5.81 18.69
C ALA A 331 19.20 6.34 19.82
N GLY A 332 17.90 6.02 19.83
CA GLY A 332 16.94 6.66 20.72
C GLY A 332 16.82 8.17 20.48
N ALA A 333 17.08 8.63 19.25
CA ALA A 333 17.05 10.05 18.91
C ALA A 333 15.62 10.58 18.80
N ALA A 334 15.43 11.87 19.06
CA ALA A 334 14.13 12.52 18.90
C ALA A 334 13.64 12.43 17.43
N LEU A 335 12.38 12.04 17.26
CA LEU A 335 11.73 12.00 15.96
C LEU A 335 11.17 13.38 15.61
N ALA A 336 11.47 13.84 14.40
CA ALA A 336 10.83 15.02 13.84
C ALA A 336 9.34 14.75 13.64
N LYS A 337 8.52 15.79 13.86
CA LYS A 337 7.08 15.76 13.63
C LYS A 337 6.79 16.12 12.17
N ASP A 338 5.92 15.35 11.54
CA ASP A 338 5.44 15.63 10.19
C ASP A 338 4.43 16.79 10.17
N ASP A 339 4.29 17.44 9.01
CA ASP A 339 3.30 18.49 8.78
C ASP A 339 2.19 17.99 7.86
N ALA A 340 1.00 17.78 8.42
CA ALA A 340 -0.15 17.29 7.66
C ALA A 340 -0.56 18.22 6.50
N LYS A 341 -0.22 19.52 6.56
CA LYS A 341 -0.54 20.47 5.48
C LYS A 341 0.26 20.19 4.21
N THR A 342 1.42 19.55 4.33
CA THR A 342 2.32 19.25 3.21
C THR A 342 2.30 17.78 2.80
N TRP A 343 1.50 16.93 3.45
CA TRP A 343 1.38 15.51 3.07
C TRP A 343 1.06 15.32 1.59
N TYR A 344 0.17 16.15 1.04
CA TYR A 344 -0.34 16.05 -0.33
C TYR A 344 -0.17 17.34 -1.16
N SER A 345 0.70 18.26 -0.73
CA SER A 345 1.10 19.42 -1.53
C SER A 345 2.01 19.00 -2.70
N ARG A 346 2.41 19.92 -3.58
CA ARG A 346 3.23 19.60 -4.77
C ARG A 346 4.72 19.92 -4.63
N GLY A 347 5.07 20.84 -3.73
CA GLY A 347 6.43 21.35 -3.57
C GLY A 347 7.36 20.43 -2.77
N PRO A 348 8.65 20.78 -2.72
CA PRO A 348 9.66 20.09 -1.92
C PRO A 348 9.45 20.25 -0.41
N GLU A 349 8.69 21.25 0.03
CA GLU A 349 8.42 21.55 1.44
C GLU A 349 7.59 20.43 2.09
N GLY A 350 8.05 19.95 3.25
CA GLY A 350 7.50 18.77 3.94
C GLY A 350 7.61 17.48 3.12
N TYR A 351 8.60 17.41 2.23
CA TYR A 351 8.84 16.24 1.38
C TYR A 351 10.31 15.81 1.45
N ILE A 352 11.22 16.64 0.93
CA ILE A 352 12.67 16.38 0.86
C ILE A 352 13.49 17.28 1.80
N ASP A 353 12.85 18.22 2.49
CA ASP A 353 13.48 19.22 3.35
C ASP A 353 13.50 18.85 4.85
N TYR A 354 13.04 17.66 5.22
CA TYR A 354 13.18 17.15 6.58
C TYR A 354 14.66 16.83 6.88
N PRO A 355 15.24 17.39 7.97
CA PRO A 355 16.66 17.25 8.23
C PRO A 355 17.00 15.80 8.64
N ALA A 356 18.06 15.24 8.07
CA ALA A 356 18.67 14.01 8.57
C ALA A 356 19.24 14.22 9.99
N LEU A 357 19.41 13.13 10.74
CA LEU A 357 20.04 13.17 12.06
C LEU A 357 21.45 13.74 11.89
N GLN A 358 21.73 14.84 12.58
CA GLN A 358 23.09 15.36 12.64
C GLN A 358 23.92 14.37 13.46
N THR A 359 24.82 13.64 12.79
CA THR A 359 25.86 12.92 13.50
C THR A 359 26.74 13.95 14.18
N ALA A 360 26.79 13.95 15.52
CA ALA A 360 27.79 14.73 16.23
C ALA A 360 29.16 14.33 15.66
N ASN A 361 29.89 15.28 15.08
CA ASN A 361 31.26 15.04 14.62
C ASN A 361 32.05 14.48 15.81
N ALA A 362 32.53 13.24 15.67
CA ALA A 362 33.40 12.60 16.64
C ALA A 362 34.78 13.28 16.68
#